data_AF-A0A7X7EFI6-F1
#
_entry.id   AF-A0A7X7EFI6-F1
#
_cell.length_a   1.000
_cell.length_b   1.000
_cell.length_c   1.000
_cell.angle_alpha   90.00
_cell.angle_beta   90.00
_cell.angle_gamma   90.00
#
_symmetry.space_group_name_H-M   'P 1'
#
loop_
_entity.id
_entity.type
_entity.pdbx_description
1 polymer ?
#
loop_
_entity_poly.entity_id
_entity_poly.type
_entity_poly.pdbx_seq_one_letter_code
_entity_poly.pdbx_strand_id
1 'polypeptide(L)'
;MSTQVERQLHSLSAQMDFEKEDILENLAWEYVGTYTDIKSGRTISSRPGFQSLLADCEAGKIDMIYTKSISRFGRNCVDFLVTLRRLKELKVDVFFYNENIHLLSQAGELL
;
A
#
# COMPACT_ATOMS: atom_id res chain seq x y z
N MET A 1 5.47 -32.58 -9.85
CA MET A 1 4.96 -31.22 -9.58
C MET A 1 6.16 -30.29 -9.48
N SER A 2 6.14 -29.17 -10.20
CA SER A 2 7.34 -28.48 -10.70
C SER A 2 7.97 -27.56 -9.65
N THR A 3 9.25 -27.79 -9.34
CA THR A 3 10.14 -27.02 -8.43
C THR A 3 10.24 -25.51 -8.73
N GLN A 4 9.67 -25.06 -9.84
CA GLN A 4 9.63 -23.65 -10.24
C GLN A 4 8.46 -22.90 -9.58
N VAL A 5 7.31 -23.57 -9.39
CA VAL A 5 6.14 -22.99 -8.72
C VAL A 5 6.38 -22.88 -7.22
N GLU A 6 7.00 -23.90 -6.61
CA GLU A 6 7.41 -23.86 -5.20
C GLU A 6 8.43 -22.76 -4.92
N ARG A 7 9.44 -22.56 -5.79
CA ARG A 7 10.39 -21.45 -5.64
C ARG A 7 9.76 -20.08 -5.81
N GLN A 8 8.81 -19.94 -6.74
CA GLN A 8 8.06 -18.69 -6.90
C GLN A 8 7.20 -18.39 -5.66
N LEU A 9 6.52 -19.40 -5.12
CA LEU A 9 5.75 -19.29 -3.87
C LEU A 9 6.65 -18.94 -2.68
N HIS A 10 7.83 -19.56 -2.57
CA HIS A 10 8.81 -19.26 -1.53
C HIS A 10 9.39 -17.85 -1.63
N SER A 11 9.59 -17.34 -2.85
CA SER A 11 10.04 -15.97 -3.08
C SER A 11 8.96 -14.94 -2.76
N LEU A 12 7.68 -15.29 -2.99
CA LEU A 12 6.53 -14.44 -2.69
C LEU A 12 6.29 -14.39 -1.18
N SER A 13 6.35 -15.54 -0.49
CA SER A 13 6.23 -15.60 0.96
C SER A 13 7.36 -14.83 1.63
N ALA A 14 8.62 -15.03 1.22
CA ALA A 14 9.75 -14.28 1.77
C ALA A 14 9.64 -12.77 1.55
N GLN A 15 9.08 -12.31 0.41
CA GLN A 15 8.82 -10.88 0.17
C GLN A 15 7.70 -10.34 1.05
N MET A 16 6.64 -11.14 1.26
CA MET A 16 5.54 -10.77 2.16
C MET A 16 5.95 -10.80 3.63
N ASP A 17 6.87 -11.68 4.01
CA ASP A 17 7.39 -11.80 5.36
C ASP A 17 8.34 -10.65 5.69
N PHE A 18 9.22 -10.26 4.77
CA PHE A 18 10.10 -9.09 4.94
C PHE A 18 9.30 -7.77 5.09
N GLU A 19 8.30 -7.54 4.23
CA GLU A 19 7.48 -6.32 4.31
C GLU A 19 6.57 -6.30 5.56
N LYS A 20 6.28 -7.46 6.14
CA LYS A 20 5.56 -7.57 7.42
C LYS A 20 6.48 -7.40 8.62
N GLU A 21 7.73 -7.85 8.56
CA GLU A 21 8.72 -7.66 9.63
C GLU A 21 8.92 -6.18 9.92
N ASP A 22 9.09 -5.33 8.89
CA ASP A 22 9.21 -3.87 9.06
C ASP A 22 8.01 -3.25 9.81
N ILE A 23 6.80 -3.77 9.58
CA ILE A 23 5.57 -3.28 10.24
C ILE A 23 5.46 -3.82 11.66
N LEU A 24 5.78 -5.11 11.85
CA LEU A 24 5.66 -5.81 13.14
C LEU A 24 6.76 -5.43 14.13
N GLU A 25 7.92 -4.99 13.66
CA GLU A 25 8.99 -4.44 14.51
C GLU A 25 8.60 -3.07 15.09
N ASN A 26 7.68 -2.35 14.45
CA ASN A 26 7.17 -1.09 14.96
C ASN A 26 6.00 -1.31 15.93
N LEU A 27 6.30 -1.31 17.23
CA LEU A 27 5.31 -1.45 18.31
C LEU A 27 4.20 -0.38 18.32
N ALA A 28 4.37 0.71 17.57
CA ALA A 28 3.34 1.74 17.44
C ALA A 28 2.28 1.41 16.39
N TRP A 29 2.48 0.36 15.57
CA TRP A 29 1.60 0.02 14.45
C TRP A 29 0.87 -1.30 14.71
N GLU A 30 -0.43 -1.31 14.41
CA GLU A 30 -1.23 -2.53 14.41
C GLU A 30 -1.47 -2.98 12.96
N TYR A 31 -1.08 -4.21 12.65
CA TYR A 31 -1.30 -4.77 11.33
C TYR A 31 -2.77 -5.17 11.14
N VAL A 32 -3.50 -4.45 10.28
CA VAL A 32 -4.92 -4.71 9.98
C VAL A 32 -5.10 -5.72 8.84
N GLY A 33 -4.21 -5.72 7.85
CA GLY A 33 -4.31 -6.60 6.70
C GLY A 33 -3.38 -6.20 5.55
N THR A 34 -3.30 -7.06 4.54
CA THR A 34 -2.57 -6.75 3.29
C THR A 34 -3.55 -6.79 2.13
N TYR A 35 -3.51 -5.75 1.30
CA TYR A 35 -4.31 -5.63 0.09
C TYR A 35 -3.39 -5.80 -1.12
N THR A 36 -3.60 -6.86 -1.91
CA THR A 36 -2.75 -7.18 -3.07
C THR A 36 -3.53 -7.18 -4.37
N ASP A 37 -2.90 -6.68 -5.44
CA ASP A 37 -3.42 -6.76 -6.81
C ASP A 37 -2.49 -7.67 -7.64
N ILE A 38 -2.95 -8.88 -7.97
CA ILE A 38 -2.13 -9.96 -8.59
C ILE A 38 -1.77 -9.66 -10.06
N LYS A 39 -2.48 -8.75 -10.73
CA LYS A 39 -2.18 -8.34 -12.11
C LYS A 39 -1.75 -6.88 -12.17
N SER A 40 -0.92 -6.54 -13.15
CA SER A 40 -0.57 -5.16 -13.55
C SER A 40 -1.76 -4.42 -14.17
N GLY A 41 -2.89 -4.34 -13.45
CA GLY A 41 -4.08 -3.57 -13.82
C GLY A 41 -3.77 -2.07 -13.96
N ARG A 42 -3.90 -1.53 -15.18
CA ARG A 42 -3.57 -0.12 -15.49
C ARG A 42 -4.55 0.90 -14.88
N THR A 43 -5.71 0.45 -14.40
CA THR A 43 -6.82 1.31 -13.92
C THR A 43 -7.27 0.88 -12.52
N ILE A 44 -7.79 1.79 -11.68
CA ILE A 44 -8.35 1.45 -10.36
C ILE A 44 -9.45 0.38 -10.45
N SER A 45 -10.25 0.36 -11.52
CA SER A 45 -11.27 -0.69 -11.77
C SER A 45 -10.70 -2.09 -11.94
N SER A 46 -9.41 -2.20 -12.25
CA SER A 46 -8.67 -3.47 -12.34
C SER A 46 -7.86 -3.79 -11.07
N ARG A 47 -8.12 -3.08 -9.97
CA ARG A 47 -7.43 -3.17 -8.67
C ARG A 47 -8.42 -3.40 -7.51
N PRO A 48 -9.03 -4.59 -7.40
CA PRO A 48 -10.01 -4.87 -6.36
C PRO A 48 -9.40 -4.80 -4.94
N GLY A 49 -8.09 -5.08 -4.79
CA GLY A 49 -7.39 -4.93 -3.52
C GLY A 49 -7.28 -3.46 -3.13
N PHE A 50 -6.90 -2.60 -4.07
CA PHE A 50 -6.82 -1.16 -3.84
C PHE A 50 -8.19 -0.52 -3.52
N GLN A 51 -9.26 -0.97 -4.20
CA GLN A 51 -10.61 -0.50 -3.89
C GLN A 51 -11.04 -0.90 -2.47
N SER A 52 -10.76 -2.14 -2.07
CA SER A 52 -11.07 -2.62 -0.71
C SER A 52 -10.28 -1.84 0.35
N LEU A 53 -9.01 -1.54 0.08
CA LEU A 53 -8.18 -0.69 0.93
C LEU A 53 -8.83 0.70 1.13
N LEU A 54 -9.25 1.36 0.05
CA LEU A 54 -9.90 2.67 0.14
C LEU A 54 -11.24 2.59 0.89
N ALA A 55 -12.03 1.54 0.69
CA ALA A 55 -13.28 1.35 1.40
C ALA A 55 -13.06 1.16 2.91
N ASP A 56 -12.03 0.43 3.32
CA ASP A 56 -11.69 0.26 4.74
C ASP A 56 -11.12 1.55 5.37
N CYS A 57 -10.40 2.36 4.58
CA CYS A 57 -10.01 3.72 4.98
C CYS A 57 -11.24 4.63 5.20
N GLU A 58 -12.20 4.60 4.28
CA GLU A 58 -13.45 5.37 4.39
C GLU A 58 -14.33 4.91 5.55
N ALA A 59 -14.29 3.61 5.89
CA ALA A 59 -14.96 3.05 7.05
C ALA A 59 -14.24 3.37 8.38
N GLY A 60 -13.08 4.05 8.34
CA GLY A 60 -12.29 4.40 9.52
C GLY A 60 -11.60 3.21 10.19
N LYS A 61 -11.42 2.09 9.47
CA LYS A 61 -10.74 0.89 9.98
C LYS A 61 -9.22 0.97 9.85
N ILE A 62 -8.74 1.85 8.97
CA ILE A 62 -7.32 2.05 8.66
C ILE A 62 -7.05 3.55 8.70
N ASP A 63 -6.04 3.94 9.47
CA ASP A 63 -5.54 5.31 9.60
C ASP A 63 -4.16 5.51 8.93
N MET A 64 -3.48 4.43 8.55
CA MET A 64 -2.21 4.47 7.84
C MET A 64 -2.09 3.36 6.79
N ILE A 65 -1.64 3.73 5.59
CA ILE A 65 -1.30 2.80 4.51
C ILE A 65 0.22 2.69 4.40
N TYR A 66 0.74 1.47 4.46
CA TYR A 66 2.14 1.18 4.15
C TYR A 66 2.28 0.73 2.69
N THR A 67 3.15 1.38 1.92
CA THR A 67 3.45 0.99 0.54
C THR A 67 4.94 1.12 0.25
N LYS A 68 5.47 0.21 -0.57
CA LYS A 68 6.89 0.18 -0.89
C LYS A 68 7.37 1.42 -1.66
N SER A 69 6.56 1.96 -2.56
CA SER A 69 6.92 3.15 -3.33
C SER A 69 5.73 3.93 -3.87
N ILE A 70 5.95 5.19 -4.25
CA ILE A 70 4.96 6.03 -4.93
C ILE A 70 4.47 5.35 -6.21
N SER A 71 5.39 4.79 -6.99
CA SER A 71 5.10 4.10 -8.25
C SER A 71 4.27 2.83 -8.11
N ARG A 72 4.27 2.20 -6.93
CA ARG A 72 3.40 1.04 -6.62
C ARG A 72 2.00 1.48 -6.18
N PHE A 73 1.91 2.65 -5.60
CA PHE A 73 0.64 3.21 -5.13
C PHE A 73 -0.15 3.86 -6.28
N GLY A 74 0.46 4.77 -7.03
CA GLY A 74 -0.14 5.49 -8.16
C GLY A 74 0.34 4.97 -9.52
N ARG A 75 -0.59 4.48 -10.37
CA ARG A 75 -0.28 4.03 -11.74
C ARG A 75 -0.48 5.09 -12.82
N ASN A 76 -1.21 6.16 -12.52
CA ASN A 76 -1.27 7.38 -13.32
C ASN A 76 -1.39 8.60 -12.39
N CYS A 77 -0.89 9.75 -12.82
CA CYS A 77 -0.78 10.93 -11.96
C CYS A 77 -2.14 11.50 -11.53
N VAL A 78 -3.18 11.37 -12.37
CA VAL A 78 -4.51 11.92 -12.08
C VAL A 78 -5.18 11.14 -10.93
N ASP A 79 -5.29 9.83 -11.08
CA ASP A 79 -5.87 8.94 -10.07
C ASP A 79 -5.07 8.99 -8.76
N PHE A 80 -3.74 9.11 -8.85
CA PHE A 80 -2.86 9.26 -7.70
C PHE A 80 -3.20 10.51 -6.89
N LEU A 81 -3.22 11.69 -7.52
CA LEU A 81 -3.52 12.95 -6.84
C LEU A 81 -4.93 12.98 -6.25
N VAL A 82 -5.93 12.44 -6.96
CA VAL A 82 -7.31 12.33 -6.45
C VAL A 82 -7.34 11.45 -5.20
N THR A 83 -6.65 10.30 -5.22
CA THR A 83 -6.60 9.39 -4.08
C THR A 83 -5.88 10.00 -2.89
N LEU A 84 -4.74 10.67 -3.09
CA LEU A 84 -4.01 11.32 -2.00
C LEU A 84 -4.84 12.41 -1.33
N ARG A 85 -5.54 13.24 -2.10
CA ARG A 85 -6.43 14.27 -1.54
C ARG A 85 -7.54 13.65 -0.71
N ARG A 86 -8.16 12.57 -1.21
CA ARG A 86 -9.21 11.85 -0.49
C ARG A 86 -8.70 11.27 0.83
N LEU A 87 -7.53 10.65 0.84
CA LEU A 87 -6.92 10.10 2.05
C LEU A 87 -6.57 11.21 3.05
N LYS A 88 -6.06 12.36 2.58
CA LYS A 88 -5.80 13.53 3.42
C LYS A 88 -7.08 14.07 4.07
N GLU A 89 -8.19 14.14 3.34
CA GLU A 89 -9.50 14.52 3.90
C GLU A 89 -9.98 13.53 4.98
N LEU A 90 -9.71 12.24 4.79
CA LEU A 90 -10.02 11.18 5.74
C LEU A 90 -9.02 11.12 6.92
N LYS A 91 -7.96 11.94 6.91
CA LYS A 91 -6.83 11.89 7.85
C LYS A 91 -6.10 10.54 7.87
N VAL A 92 -6.10 9.85 6.73
CA VAL A 92 -5.36 8.61 6.54
C VAL A 92 -3.99 8.93 5.97
N ASP A 93 -2.94 8.48 6.66
CA ASP A 93 -1.58 8.66 6.21
C ASP A 93 -1.17 7.59 5.19
N VAL A 94 -0.16 7.91 4.37
CA VAL A 94 0.45 6.96 3.45
C VAL A 94 1.95 7.05 3.63
N PHE A 95 2.56 5.98 4.13
CA PHE A 95 3.99 5.85 4.24
C PHE A 95 4.57 5.15 3.01
N PHE A 96 5.43 5.87 2.31
CA PHE A 96 6.18 5.39 1.16
C PHE A 96 7.58 4.96 1.61
N TYR A 97 7.81 3.66 1.76
CA TYR A 97 9.04 3.12 2.35
C TYR A 97 10.31 3.53 1.61
N ASN A 98 10.35 3.34 0.27
CA ASN A 98 11.54 3.65 -0.52
C ASN A 98 11.89 5.14 -0.50
N GLU A 99 10.87 6.00 -0.52
CA GLU A 99 11.03 7.45 -0.47
C GLU A 99 11.23 7.95 0.98
N ASN A 100 10.89 7.14 1.98
CA ASN A 100 10.84 7.48 3.40
C ASN A 100 10.01 8.76 3.66
N ILE A 101 8.81 8.80 3.08
CA ILE A 101 7.90 9.96 3.14
C ILE A 101 6.54 9.53 3.67
N HIS A 102 5.99 10.34 4.57
CA HIS A 102 4.59 10.30 4.98
C HIS A 102 3.78 11.34 4.19
N LEU A 103 2.61 10.95 3.66
CA LEU A 103 1.68 11.86 2.98
C LEU A 103 1.29 13.06 3.85
N LEU A 104 1.07 12.84 5.15
CA LEU A 104 0.66 13.90 6.08
C LEU A 104 1.84 14.74 6.60
N SER A 105 3.08 14.41 6.21
CA SER A 105 4.26 15.23 6.56
C SER A 105 4.40 16.46 5.68
N GLN A 106 5.23 17.42 6.09
CA GLN A 106 5.60 18.59 5.30
C GLN A 106 6.19 18.21 3.92
N ALA A 107 6.92 17.09 3.83
CA ALA A 107 7.42 16.58 2.55
C ALA A 107 6.29 16.07 1.64
N GLY A 108 5.24 15.50 2.23
CA GLY A 108 4.04 15.07 1.52
C GLY A 108 3.17 16.23 1.01
N GLU A 109 3.29 17.42 1.58
CA GLU A 109 2.59 18.63 1.08
C GLU A 109 3.14 19.14 -0.26
N LEU A 110 4.36 18.72 -0.62
CA LEU A 110 5.02 19.08 -1.88
C LEU A 110 4.72 18.09 -3.02
N LEU A 111 3.96 17.02 -2.76
CA LEU A 111 3.47 16.04 -3.72
C LEU A 111 2.09 16.41 -4.28
#